data_AF-A0AB35YR71-F1
#
_entry.id   AF-A0AB35YR71-F1
#
_cell.length_a   1.000
_cell.length_b   1.000
_cell.length_c   1.000
_cell.angle_alpha   90.00
_cell.angle_beta   90.00
_cell.angle_gamma   90.00
#
_symmetry.space_group_name_H-M   'P 1'
#
loop_
_entity.id
_entity.type
_entity.pdbx_description
1 polymer ?
#
loop_
_entity_poly.entity_id
_entity_poly.type
_entity_poly.pdbx_seq_one_letter_code
_entity_poly.pdbx_strand_id
1 'polypeptide(L)' 'MTKIVKDSDNKTEKDYIFQDNKKTRFGAGFIVIVLILLIIAVVLSAIYFEWY' A
#
# COMPACT_ATOMS: atom_id res chain seq x y z
N MET A 1 -2.37 -7.17 39.90
CA MET A 1 -2.81 -7.94 38.72
C MET A 1 -2.96 -6.98 37.56
N THR A 2 -1.99 -6.93 36.66
CA THR A 2 -2.11 -6.19 35.41
C THR A 2 -3.01 -6.98 34.47
N LYS A 3 -4.18 -6.44 34.18
CA LYS A 3 -5.09 -7.00 33.18
C LYS A 3 -4.46 -6.72 31.82
N ILE A 4 -3.78 -7.72 31.24
CA ILE A 4 -3.43 -7.70 29.81
C ILE A 4 -4.79 -7.71 29.10
N VAL A 5 -5.24 -6.56 28.62
CA VAL A 5 -6.41 -6.45 27.75
C VAL A 5 -6.00 -7.06 26.42
N LYS A 6 -6.09 -8.40 26.33
CA LYS A 6 -6.09 -9.08 25.04
C LYS A 6 -7.51 -8.95 24.50
N ASP A 7 -7.66 -8.12 23.47
CA ASP A 7 -8.90 -7.97 22.71
C ASP A 7 -9.44 -9.37 22.40
N SER A 8 -10.66 -9.65 22.87
CA SER A 8 -11.27 -10.98 22.82
C SER A 8 -11.71 -11.41 21.42
N ASP A 9 -11.39 -10.61 20.40
CA ASP A 9 -11.78 -10.83 19.01
C ASP A 9 -10.69 -11.50 18.16
N ASN A 10 -9.50 -11.77 18.74
CA ASN A 10 -8.36 -12.29 17.97
C ASN A 10 -8.11 -13.79 18.21
N LYS A 11 -9.12 -14.63 17.93
CA LYS A 11 -9.01 -16.11 18.01
C LYS A 11 -8.46 -16.76 16.73
N THR A 12 -8.05 -15.98 15.74
CA THR A 12 -7.52 -16.49 14.46
C THR A 12 -6.30 -15.70 14.00
N GLU A 13 -5.39 -15.36 14.92
CA GLU A 13 -4.06 -14.85 14.59
C GLU A 13 -3.17 -16.03 14.15
N LYS A 14 -3.48 -16.60 12.98
CA LYS A 14 -2.47 -17.29 12.19
C LYS A 14 -1.81 -16.18 11.37
N ASP A 15 -0.51 -15.98 11.59
CA ASP A 15 0.33 -15.02 10.86
C ASP A 15 0.35 -15.35 9.36
N TYR A 16 -0.69 -14.92 8.65
CA TYR A 16 -0.73 -14.95 7.20
C TYR A 16 -0.16 -13.62 6.69
N ILE A 17 0.93 -13.68 5.92
CA ILE A 17 1.50 -12.54 5.17
C ILE A 17 0.45 -11.82 4.29
N PHE A 18 -0.65 -12.52 3.96
CA PHE A 18 -1.79 -12.04 3.20
C PHE A 18 -3.05 -11.82 4.06
N GLN A 19 -2.90 -11.33 5.29
CA GLN A 19 -4.07 -10.77 5.96
C GLN A 19 -4.60 -9.60 5.12
N ASP A 20 -5.85 -9.71 4.66
CA ASP A 20 -6.61 -8.67 3.94
C ASP A 20 -6.86 -7.48 4.87
N ASN A 21 -5.77 -6.81 5.21
CA ASN A 21 -5.78 -5.63 6.04
C ASN A 21 -6.18 -4.48 5.13
N LYS A 22 -7.36 -3.92 5.39
CA LYS A 22 -7.89 -2.75 4.66
C LYS A 22 -6.86 -1.61 4.57
N LYS A 23 -5.97 -1.48 5.57
CA LYS A 23 -4.85 -0.52 5.56
C LYS A 23 -3.78 -0.86 4.53
N THR A 24 -3.44 -2.14 4.34
CA THR A 24 -2.52 -2.62 3.30
C THR A 24 -3.08 -2.40 1.90
N ARG A 25 -4.38 -2.65 1.71
CA ARG A 25 -5.05 -2.41 0.43
C ARG A 25 -5.10 -0.93 0.06
N PHE A 26 -5.27 -0.05 1.05
CA PHE A 26 -5.17 1.40 0.86
C PHE A 26 -3.74 1.83 0.49
N GLY A 27 -2.73 1.36 1.23
CA GLY A 27 -1.32 1.66 0.94
C GLY A 27 -0.88 1.17 -0.44
N ALA A 28 -1.28 -0.05 -0.83
CA ALA A 28 -1.01 -0.59 -2.15
C ALA A 28 -1.68 0.25 -3.26
N GLY A 29 -2.94 0.67 -3.05
CA GLY A 29 -3.63 1.57 -3.99
C GLY A 29 -2.93 2.92 -4.15
N PHE A 30 -2.49 3.52 -3.05
CA PHE A 30 -1.72 4.77 -3.08
C PHE A 30 -0.43 4.62 -3.88
N ILE A 31 0.34 3.56 -3.62
CA ILE A 31 1.59 3.27 -4.35
C ILE A 31 1.33 3.11 -5.84
N VAL A 32 0.29 2.36 -6.23
CA VAL A 32 -0.06 2.17 -7.65
C VAL A 32 -0.40 3.50 -8.33
N ILE A 33 -1.18 4.37 -7.67
CA ILE A 33 -1.52 5.69 -8.21
C ILE A 33 -0.25 6.54 -8.43
N VAL A 34 0.65 6.58 -7.44
CA VAL A 34 1.90 7.33 -7.54
C VAL A 34 2.76 6.79 -8.68
N LEU A 35 2.87 5.48 -8.83
CA LEU A 35 3.62 4.86 -9.93
C LEU A 35 3.08 5.26 -11.31
N ILE A 36 1.76 5.27 -11.47
CA ILE A 36 1.13 5.71 -12.73
C ILE A 36 1.45 7.18 -13.01
N LEU A 37 1.35 8.06 -12.00
CA LEU A 37 1.69 9.47 -12.15
C LEU A 37 3.15 9.67 -12.55
N LEU A 38 4.08 8.91 -11.98
CA LEU A 38 5.50 8.97 -12.33
C LEU A 38 5.74 8.50 -13.78
N ILE A 39 5.09 7.44 -14.23
CA ILE A 39 5.21 6.97 -15.62
C ILE A 39 4.72 8.06 -16.58
N ILE A 40 3.56 8.67 -16.30
CA ILE A 40 3.02 9.77 -17.12
C ILE A 40 4.00 10.94 -17.15
N ALA A 41 4.56 11.34 -15.99
CA ALA A 41 5.54 12.41 -15.93
C ALA A 41 6.80 12.11 -16.76
N VAL A 42 7.29 10.87 -16.74
CA VAL A 42 8.42 10.44 -17.56
C VAL A 42 8.08 10.50 -19.05
N VAL A 43 6.90 10.02 -19.45
CA VAL A 43 6.45 10.06 -20.86
C VAL A 43 6.29 11.50 -21.35
N LEU A 44 5.66 12.36 -20.55
CA LEU A 44 5.50 13.78 -20.87
C LEU A 44 6.85 14.49 -20.95
N SER A 45 7.76 14.18 -20.02
CA SER A 45 9.13 14.71 -20.05
C SER A 45 9.84 14.26 -21.33
N ALA A 46 9.73 12.99 -21.71
CA ALA A 46 10.34 12.47 -22.94
C ALA A 46 9.80 13.17 -24.20
N ILE A 47 8.49 13.43 -24.27
CA ILE A 47 7.89 14.15 -25.40
C ILE A 47 8.29 15.63 -25.39
N TYR A 48 8.22 16.29 -24.22
CA TYR A 48 8.46 17.72 -24.08
C TYR A 48 9.93 18.11 -24.26
N PHE A 49 10.84 17.27 -23.78
CA PHE A 49 12.28 17.44 -23.98
C PHE A 49 12.76 16.85 -25.32
N GLU A 50 11.84 16.55 -26.25
CA GLU A 50 12.11 15.93 -27.55
C GLU A 50 13.17 14.83 -27.45
N TRP A 51 13.06 13.92 -26.47
CA TRP A 51 14.02 12.87 -26.10
C TRP A 51 15.29 12.78 -26.98
N TYR A 52 16.20 13.76 -26.79
CA TYR A 52 17.38 14.11 -27.59
C TYR A 52 17.13 14.65 -29.02
#